data_AF-A0A0S4TDD5-F1
#
_entry.id   AF-A0A0S4TDD5-F1
#
_cell.length_a   1.000
_cell.length_b   1.000
_cell.length_c   1.000
_cell.angle_alpha   90.00
_cell.angle_beta   90.00
_cell.angle_gamma   90.00
#
_symmetry.space_group_name_H-M   'P 1'
#
loop_
_entity.id
_entity.type
_entity.pdbx_description
1 polymer ?
#
loop_
_entity_poly.entity_id
_entity_poly.type
_entity_poly.pdbx_seq_one_letter_code
_entity_poly.pdbx_strand_id
1 'polypeptide(L)'
;MSDDNFDIEKLEFGKELNGIKCLNLSELRLLLEDRMRTYPSGSDEAHTLIKSAYDYSYKFGKIKNRASVILIREALDETTKLHEFEIASLVNLLPRTPDEAKVSIKHPSLYENLIFPRV
;
A
#
# COMPACT_ATOMS: atom_id res chain seq x y z
N MET A 1 12.21 27.69 4.64
CA MET A 1 11.88 27.29 3.26
C MET A 1 11.64 25.79 3.28
N SER A 2 10.38 25.40 3.36
CA SER A 2 9.91 24.06 2.99
C SER A 2 8.41 24.21 2.80
N ASP A 3 8.06 24.86 1.68
CA ASP A 3 6.71 24.85 1.12
C ASP A 3 6.43 23.45 0.57
N ASP A 4 6.46 22.44 1.44
CA ASP A 4 5.95 21.12 1.10
C ASP A 4 4.44 21.19 1.31
N ASN A 5 3.72 21.53 0.24
CA ASN A 5 2.28 21.43 0.22
C ASN A 5 1.92 19.95 0.38
N PHE A 6 1.42 19.59 1.56
CA PHE A 6 0.99 18.23 1.89
C PHE A 6 -0.53 18.19 1.81
N ASP A 7 -1.04 17.70 0.68
CA ASP A 7 -2.46 17.60 0.43
C ASP A 7 -2.80 16.19 -0.07
N ILE A 8 -3.34 15.38 0.83
CA ILE A 8 -3.73 14.00 0.55
C ILE A 8 -4.83 13.97 -0.51
N GLU A 9 -5.72 14.96 -0.54
CA GLU A 9 -6.83 15.03 -1.51
C GLU A 9 -6.35 15.34 -2.92
N LYS A 10 -5.13 15.88 -3.06
CA LYS A 10 -4.47 16.17 -4.34
C LYS A 10 -3.30 15.23 -4.66
N LEU A 11 -3.05 14.22 -3.82
CA LEU A 11 -1.86 13.35 -3.86
C LEU A 11 -0.54 14.13 -3.84
N GLU A 12 -0.52 15.28 -3.18
CA GLU A 12 0.69 16.07 -3.00
C GLU A 12 1.37 15.61 -1.70
N PHE A 13 2.36 14.74 -1.81
CA PHE A 13 3.05 14.15 -0.65
C PHE A 13 4.39 14.83 -0.32
N GLY A 14 4.56 16.10 -0.73
CA GLY A 14 5.85 16.79 -0.65
C GLY A 14 6.88 16.20 -1.61
N LYS A 15 8.02 16.87 -1.77
CA LYS A 15 9.02 16.48 -2.79
C LYS A 15 9.73 15.17 -2.47
N GLU A 16 9.83 14.81 -1.18
CA GLU A 16 10.54 13.62 -0.74
C GLU A 16 9.78 12.32 -1.04
N LEU A 17 8.45 12.36 -1.09
CA LEU A 17 7.62 11.17 -1.31
C LEU A 17 7.08 11.07 -2.74
N ASN A 18 7.34 12.08 -3.57
CA ASN A 18 6.90 12.09 -4.96
C ASN A 18 7.65 11.03 -5.79
N GLY A 19 6.89 10.12 -6.41
CA GLY A 19 7.45 9.04 -7.22
C GLY A 19 8.04 7.85 -6.44
N ILE A 20 7.83 7.79 -5.12
CA ILE A 20 8.24 6.64 -4.30
C ILE A 20 7.18 5.53 -4.36
N LYS A 21 7.63 4.28 -4.47
CA LYS A 21 6.76 3.11 -4.35
C LYS A 21 6.21 2.97 -2.92
N CYS A 22 4.89 2.88 -2.79
CA CYS A 22 4.26 2.65 -1.50
C CYS A 22 4.12 1.16 -1.24
N LEU A 23 4.43 0.67 -0.04
CA LEU A 23 4.21 -0.74 0.32
C LEU A 23 2.79 -0.92 0.86
N ASN A 24 2.08 -1.96 0.39
CA ASN A 24 0.83 -2.39 0.99
C ASN A 24 1.09 -3.27 2.23
N LEU A 25 0.05 -3.52 3.05
CA LEU A 25 0.20 -4.31 4.29
C LEU A 25 0.63 -5.75 4.02
N SER A 26 0.23 -6.33 2.89
CA SER A 26 0.58 -7.71 2.56
C SER A 26 2.04 -7.83 2.13
N GLU A 27 2.57 -6.84 1.41
CA GLU A 27 4.00 -6.71 1.07
C GLU A 27 4.85 -6.41 2.29
N LEU A 28 4.42 -5.46 3.12
CA LEU A 28 5.08 -5.12 4.37
C LEU A 28 5.23 -6.35 5.26
N ARG A 29 4.17 -7.16 5.39
CA ARG A 29 4.20 -8.42 6.14
C ARG A 29 5.31 -9.35 5.64
N LEU A 30 5.42 -9.54 4.31
CA LEU A 30 6.43 -10.42 3.72
C LEU A 30 7.85 -9.92 4.01
N LEU A 31 8.08 -8.61 3.85
CA LEU A 31 9.38 -7.99 4.13
C LEU A 31 9.76 -8.10 5.60
N LEU A 32 8.81 -7.84 6.51
CA LEU A 32 9.05 -7.93 7.94
C LEU A 32 9.22 -9.39 8.39
N GLU A 33 8.54 -10.35 7.78
CA GLU A 33 8.72 -11.78 8.03
C GLU A 33 10.17 -12.21 7.74
N ASP A 34 10.69 -11.85 6.57
CA ASP A 34 12.08 -12.11 6.19
C ASP A 34 13.06 -11.37 7.11
N ARG A 35 12.73 -10.13 7.49
CA ARG A 35 13.55 -9.34 8.41
C ARG A 35 13.61 -9.98 9.79
N MET A 36 12.51 -10.48 10.34
CA MET A 36 12.48 -11.14 11.65
C MET A 36 13.29 -12.44 11.66
N ARG A 37 13.33 -13.18 10.55
CA ARG A 37 14.16 -14.40 10.43
C ARG A 37 15.66 -14.10 10.38
N THR A 38 16.02 -12.96 9.80
CA THR A 38 17.43 -12.58 9.54
C THR A 38 17.99 -11.61 10.58
N TYR A 39 17.18 -11.06 11.49
CA TYR A 39 17.64 -10.07 12.47
C TYR A 39 18.47 -10.74 13.56
N PRO A 40 19.80 -10.53 13.62
CA PRO A 40 20.59 -10.93 14.78
C PRO A 40 20.21 -10.03 15.95
N SER A 41 20.22 -10.56 17.17
CA SER A 41 19.86 -9.92 18.44
C SER A 41 20.41 -8.48 18.57
N GLY A 42 19.70 -7.49 18.05
CA GLY A 42 20.03 -6.06 18.17
C GLY A 42 19.19 -5.38 19.25
N SER A 43 19.17 -4.05 19.29
CA SER A 43 18.37 -3.25 20.23
C SER A 43 16.94 -3.79 20.36
N ASP A 44 16.53 -4.07 21.60
CA ASP A 44 15.22 -4.61 21.95
C ASP A 44 14.07 -3.68 21.49
N GLU A 45 14.31 -2.37 21.40
CA GLU A 45 13.30 -1.40 20.96
C GLU A 45 13.01 -1.54 19.46
N ALA A 46 14.05 -1.64 18.63
CA ALA A 46 13.89 -1.84 17.20
C ALA A 46 13.18 -3.16 16.89
N HIS A 47 13.53 -4.22 17.63
CA HIS A 47 12.87 -5.51 17.51
C HIS A 47 11.39 -5.43 17.89
N THR A 48 11.06 -4.71 18.96
CA THR A 48 9.68 -4.52 19.42
C THR A 48 8.84 -3.75 18.39
N LEU A 49 9.40 -2.71 17.77
CA LEU A 49 8.72 -1.94 16.73
C LEU A 49 8.48 -2.79 15.47
N ILE A 50 9.50 -3.52 15.01
CA ILE A 50 9.40 -4.43 13.86
C ILE A 50 8.33 -5.49 14.12
N LYS A 51 8.35 -6.10 15.30
CA LYS A 51 7.37 -7.11 15.70
C LYS A 51 5.96 -6.53 15.74
N SER A 52 5.79 -5.32 16.27
CA SER A 52 4.48 -4.64 16.32
C SER A 52 3.94 -4.34 14.92
N ALA A 53 4.80 -3.86 14.02
CA ALA A 53 4.44 -3.62 12.62
C ALA A 53 4.13 -4.93 11.88
N TYR A 54 4.87 -6.00 12.16
CA TYR A 54 4.61 -7.33 11.65
C TYR A 54 3.24 -7.84 12.14
N ASP A 55 2.98 -7.78 13.44
CA ASP A 55 1.72 -8.25 14.03
C ASP A 55 0.51 -7.48 13.45
N TYR A 56 0.64 -6.16 13.23
CA TYR A 56 -0.38 -5.35 12.57
C TYR A 56 -0.61 -5.77 11.11
N SER A 57 0.47 -5.86 10.32
CA SER A 57 0.40 -6.24 8.91
C SER A 57 -0.08 -7.69 8.73
N TYR A 58 0.26 -8.59 9.67
CA TYR A 58 -0.24 -9.96 9.72
C TYR A 58 -1.73 -10.01 10.04
N LYS A 59 -2.23 -9.16 10.94
CA LYS A 59 -3.66 -9.13 11.30
C LYS A 59 -4.53 -8.54 10.19
N PHE A 60 -4.10 -7.43 9.58
CA PHE A 60 -4.94 -6.67 8.64
C PHE A 60 -4.61 -6.90 7.17
N GLY A 61 -3.42 -7.40 6.84
CA GLY A 61 -3.04 -7.77 5.48
C GLY A 61 -3.96 -8.86 4.95
N LYS A 62 -4.72 -8.53 3.91
CA LYS A 62 -5.80 -9.38 3.39
C LYS A 62 -5.27 -10.55 2.56
N ILE A 63 -4.13 -10.38 1.90
CA ILE A 63 -3.56 -11.38 1.00
C ILE A 63 -2.43 -12.11 1.72
N LYS A 64 -2.57 -13.43 1.88
CA LYS A 64 -1.61 -14.27 2.61
C LYS A 64 -0.60 -14.97 1.70
N ASN A 65 -1.00 -15.30 0.48
CA ASN A 65 -0.15 -16.00 -0.46
C ASN A 65 0.84 -15.03 -1.14
N ARG A 66 2.15 -15.31 -1.03
CA ARG A 66 3.23 -14.50 -1.60
C ARG A 66 3.10 -14.31 -3.12
N ALA A 67 2.77 -15.38 -3.86
CA ALA A 67 2.60 -15.29 -5.30
C ALA A 67 1.41 -14.38 -5.67
N SER A 68 0.31 -14.46 -4.92
CA SER A 68 -0.85 -13.59 -5.13
C SER A 68 -0.55 -12.12 -4.86
N VAL A 69 0.28 -11.81 -3.85
CA VAL A 69 0.69 -10.42 -3.58
C VAL A 69 1.45 -9.83 -4.78
N ILE A 70 2.39 -10.59 -5.35
CA ILE A 70 3.18 -10.18 -6.51
C ILE A 70 2.28 -9.97 -7.74
N LEU A 71 1.44 -10.96 -8.06
CA LEU A 71 0.55 -10.89 -9.22
C LEU A 71 -0.44 -9.71 -9.14
N ILE A 72 -0.98 -9.43 -7.96
CA ILE A 72 -1.88 -8.28 -7.77
C ILE A 72 -1.15 -6.97 -7.98
N ARG A 73 0.10 -6.86 -7.50
CA ARG A 73 0.92 -5.67 -7.72
C ARG A 73 1.22 -5.46 -9.20
N GLU A 74 1.69 -6.49 -9.90
CA GLU A 74 1.99 -6.43 -11.33
C GLU A 74 0.74 -6.04 -12.14
N ALA A 75 -0.41 -6.66 -11.84
CA ALA A 75 -1.66 -6.33 -12.52
C ALA A 75 -2.10 -4.87 -12.31
N LEU A 76 -1.94 -4.32 -11.10
CA LEU A 76 -2.31 -2.93 -10.81
C LEU A 76 -1.34 -1.93 -11.44
N ASP A 77 -0.03 -2.23 -11.41
CA ASP A 77 1.00 -1.40 -12.04
C ASP A 77 0.84 -1.37 -13.58
N GLU A 78 0.44 -2.48 -14.21
CA GLU A 78 0.26 -2.57 -15.67
C GLU A 78 -1.08 -2.00 -16.16
N THR A 79 -2.16 -2.27 -15.44
CA THR A 79 -3.52 -1.99 -15.91
C THR A 79 -3.96 -0.56 -15.61
N THR A 80 -3.35 0.10 -14.63
CA THR A 80 -3.88 1.35 -14.08
C THR A 80 -2.82 2.45 -13.98
N LYS A 81 -3.18 3.68 -14.38
CA LYS A 81 -2.35 4.88 -14.14
C LYS A 81 -2.65 5.47 -12.76
N LEU A 82 -2.72 4.62 -11.74
CA LEU A 82 -3.02 5.03 -10.38
C LEU A 82 -1.75 5.44 -9.65
N HIS A 83 -1.89 6.34 -8.69
CA HIS A 83 -0.79 6.73 -7.83
C HIS A 83 -0.44 5.58 -6.87
N GLU A 84 0.82 5.48 -6.45
CA GLU A 84 1.32 4.42 -5.56
C GLU A 84 0.51 4.30 -4.25
N PHE A 85 0.10 5.44 -3.70
CA PHE A 85 -0.80 5.51 -2.55
C PHE A 85 -2.17 4.85 -2.81
N GLU A 86 -2.74 5.07 -4.00
CA GLU A 86 -4.04 4.52 -4.39
C GLU A 86 -3.94 3.00 -4.58
N ILE A 87 -2.88 2.54 -5.25
CA ILE A 87 -2.60 1.11 -5.43
C ILE A 87 -2.47 0.41 -4.07
N ALA A 88 -1.66 0.95 -3.16
CA ALA A 88 -1.51 0.39 -1.83
C ALA A 88 -2.84 0.37 -1.05
N SER A 89 -3.64 1.44 -1.17
CA SER A 89 -4.94 1.55 -0.52
C SER A 89 -5.97 0.56 -1.06
N LEU A 90 -6.02 0.35 -2.37
CA LEU A 90 -6.90 -0.64 -3.01
C LEU A 90 -6.61 -2.05 -2.50
N VAL A 91 -5.33 -2.42 -2.42
CA VAL A 91 -4.92 -3.74 -1.94
C VAL A 91 -5.22 -3.93 -0.45
N ASN A 92 -5.10 -2.88 0.36
CA ASN A 92 -5.39 -2.93 1.79
C ASN A 92 -6.88 -3.03 2.10
N LEU A 93 -7.71 -2.32 1.33
CA LEU A 93 -9.15 -2.21 1.59
C LEU A 93 -9.97 -3.28 0.86
N LEU A 94 -9.52 -3.76 -0.30
CA LEU A 94 -10.23 -4.71 -1.17
C LEU A 94 -11.72 -4.35 -1.36
N PRO A 95 -12.00 -3.16 -1.93
CA PRO A 95 -13.38 -2.76 -2.20
C PRO A 95 -14.05 -3.76 -3.16
N ARG A 96 -15.34 -4.04 -2.94
CA ARG A 96 -16.13 -4.98 -3.75
C ARG A 96 -16.69 -4.34 -5.00
N THR A 97 -16.93 -3.03 -4.95
CA THR A 97 -17.49 -2.28 -6.07
C THR A 97 -16.61 -1.06 -6.38
N PRO A 98 -16.64 -0.58 -7.65
CA PRO A 98 -15.94 0.64 -8.01
C PRO A 98 -16.40 1.85 -7.20
N ASP A 99 -17.69 1.90 -6.84
CA ASP A 99 -18.25 2.99 -6.03
C ASP A 99 -17.75 2.95 -4.58
N GLU A 100 -17.59 1.76 -3.99
CA GLU A 100 -16.98 1.61 -2.66
C GLU A 100 -15.51 2.06 -2.67
N ALA A 101 -14.76 1.73 -3.73
CA ALA A 101 -13.38 2.16 -3.89
C ALA A 101 -13.27 3.69 -3.92
N LYS A 102 -14.13 4.33 -4.73
CA LYS A 102 -14.22 5.78 -4.88
C LYS A 102 -14.59 6.48 -3.58
N VAL A 103 -15.55 5.95 -2.82
CA VAL A 103 -15.98 6.51 -1.53
C VAL A 103 -14.93 6.33 -0.43
N SER A 104 -14.19 5.23 -0.46
CA SER A 104 -13.24 4.90 0.62
C SER A 104 -11.90 5.64 0.46
N ILE A 105 -11.39 5.74 -0.77
CA ILE A 105 -10.11 6.38 -1.06
C ILE A 105 -10.31 7.87 -1.42
N LYS A 106 -11.53 8.28 -1.79
CA LYS A 106 -11.97 9.66 -2.04
C LYS A 106 -11.04 10.47 -2.94
N HIS A 107 -10.65 9.94 -4.09
CA HIS A 107 -9.69 10.62 -4.96
C HIS A 107 -10.13 10.72 -6.44
N PRO A 108 -10.01 11.90 -7.08
CA PRO A 108 -10.42 12.15 -8.48
C PRO A 108 -9.84 11.18 -9.53
N SER A 109 -8.57 10.77 -9.42
CA SER A 109 -7.95 9.87 -10.41
C SER A 109 -8.54 8.47 -10.42
N LEU A 110 -9.19 8.03 -9.33
CA LEU A 110 -9.96 6.78 -9.32
C LEU A 110 -11.25 6.88 -10.12
N TYR A 111 -11.82 8.07 -10.30
CA TYR A 111 -13.01 8.26 -11.13
C TYR A 111 -12.70 8.20 -12.62
N GLU A 112 -11.51 8.66 -13.02
CA GLU A 112 -11.08 8.69 -14.42
C GLU A 112 -10.42 7.38 -14.87
N ASN A 113 -9.65 6.72 -13.99
CA ASN A 113 -8.82 5.58 -14.37
C ASN A 113 -9.37 4.21 -13.97
N LEU A 114 -10.36 4.12 -13.06
CA LEU A 114 -11.07 2.85 -12.80
C LEU A 114 -12.23 2.67 -13.79
N ILE A 115 -11.90 2.50 -15.08
CA ILE A 115 -12.82 1.87 -16.03
C ILE A 115 -12.61 0.36 -15.88
N PHE A 116 -13.24 -0.24 -14.88
CA PHE A 116 -13.30 -1.70 -14.82
C PHE A 116 -14.03 -2.19 -16.08
N PRO A 117 -13.49 -3.17 -16.83
CA PRO A 117 -14.26 -3.81 -17.88
C PRO A 117 -15.53 -4.36 -17.24
N ARG A 118 -16.68 -3.87 -17.69
CA ARG A 118 -17.97 -4.50 -17.37
C ARG A 118 -17.89 -5.92 -17.92
N VAL A 119 -17.72 -6.88 -17.02
CA VAL A 119 -17.93 -8.30 -17.32
C VAL A 119 -19.41 -8.53 -17.57
#